data_AF-A0A7K6SG22-F1
#
_entry.id   AF-A0A7K6SG22-F1
#
_cell.length_a   1.000
_cell.length_b   1.000
_cell.length_c   1.000
_cell.angle_alpha   90.00
_cell.angle_beta   90.00
_cell.angle_gamma   90.00
#
_symmetry.space_group_name_H-M   'P 1'
#
loop_
_entity.id
_entity.type
_entity.pdbx_description
1 polymer ?
#
loop_
_entity_poly.entity_id
_entity_poly.type
_entity_poly.pdbx_seq_one_letter_code
_entity_poly.pdbx_strand_id
1 'polypeptide(L)' 'LTATDEDEGINREIYYSFSDMMSAEVQELFVIDRKSGKIRTAGELDFENVRSYDLEIEARDKG' A
#
# COMPACT_ATOMS: atom_id res chain seq x y z
N LEU A 1 27.26 23.55 -25.44
CA LEU A 1 26.17 23.72 -24.46
C LEU A 1 25.47 22.37 -24.42
N THR A 2 25.80 21.53 -23.44
CA THR A 2 25.24 20.19 -23.30
C THR A 2 24.35 20.25 -22.07
N ALA A 3 23.05 20.11 -22.27
CA ALA A 3 22.10 19.92 -21.17
C ALA A 3 22.16 18.43 -20.80
N THR A 4 22.86 18.11 -19.72
CA THR A 4 22.73 16.83 -19.04
C THR A 4 21.58 17.01 -18.08
N ASP A 5 20.37 16.55 -18.45
CA ASP A 5 19.26 16.46 -17.51
C ASP A 5 19.60 15.34 -16.52
N GLU A 6 20.22 15.72 -15.41
CA GLU A 6 20.67 14.83 -14.35
C GLU A 6 19.63 14.71 -13.23
N ASP A 7 18.33 14.73 -13.57
CA ASP A 7 17.22 14.53 -12.63
C ASP A 7 16.26 13.41 -13.08
N GLU A 8 16.76 12.37 -13.76
CA GLU A 8 15.96 11.16 -14.07
C GLU A 8 15.65 10.28 -12.84
N GLY A 9 15.93 10.74 -11.61
CA GLY A 9 15.89 9.89 -10.43
C GLY A 9 15.50 10.54 -9.10
N ILE A 10 14.98 11.78 -9.08
CA ILE A 10 14.75 12.50 -7.82
C ILE A 10 13.32 12.32 -7.29
N ASN A 11 13.21 11.40 -6.33
CA ASN A 11 12.39 11.52 -5.12
C ASN A 11 10.85 11.57 -5.26
N ARG A 12 10.26 10.60 -5.98
CA ARG A 12 8.84 10.23 -5.77
C ARG A 12 8.72 8.81 -5.22
N GLU A 13 9.35 8.55 -4.08
CA GLU A 13 9.13 7.28 -3.39
C GLU A 13 7.80 7.38 -2.63
N ILE A 14 6.74 6.95 -3.30
CA ILE A 14 5.41 6.82 -2.71
C ILE A 14 5.39 5.58 -1.83
N TYR A 15 4.98 5.75 -0.58
CA TYR A 15 4.78 4.67 0.36
C TYR A 15 3.29 4.39 0.54
N TYR A 16 2.93 3.11 0.44
CA TYR A 16 1.57 2.64 0.65
C TYR A 16 1.44 1.99 2.04
N SER A 17 0.36 2.31 2.74
CA SER A 17 -0.02 1.68 4.02
C SER A 17 -1.53 1.55 4.12
N PHE A 18 -2.00 0.62 4.94
CA PHE A 18 -3.40 0.62 5.37
C PHE A 18 -3.66 1.82 6.28
N SER A 19 -4.87 2.37 6.19
CA SER A 19 -5.36 3.41 7.09
C SER A 19 -5.45 2.89 8.52
N ASP A 20 -5.05 3.72 9.48
CA ASP A 20 -5.19 3.43 10.91
C ASP A 20 -6.66 3.27 11.34
N MET A 21 -7.63 3.70 10.50
CA MET A 21 -9.06 3.51 10.74
C MET A 21 -9.55 2.09 10.47
N MET A 22 -8.75 1.24 9.82
CA MET A 22 -9.12 -0.14 9.55
C MET A 22 -9.12 -0.99 10.82
N SER A 23 -10.04 -1.95 10.91
CA SER A 23 -10.08 -2.86 12.06
C SER A 23 -8.82 -3.74 12.13
N ALA A 24 -8.41 -4.07 13.36
CA ALA A 24 -7.22 -4.89 13.60
C ALA A 24 -7.29 -6.25 12.89
N GLU A 25 -8.46 -6.87 12.83
CA GLU A 25 -8.68 -8.14 12.11
C GLU A 25 -8.31 -8.02 10.62
N VAL A 26 -8.72 -6.94 9.95
CA VAL A 26 -8.41 -6.73 8.54
C VAL A 26 -6.92 -6.42 8.34
N GLN A 27 -6.29 -5.71 9.28
CA GLN A 27 -4.85 -5.46 9.25
C GLN A 27 -4.01 -6.74 9.46
N GLU A 28 -4.56 -7.76 10.14
CA GLU A 28 -3.92 -9.08 10.29
C GLU A 28 -4.15 -9.98 9.07
N LEU A 29 -5.31 -9.86 8.40
CA LEU A 29 -5.67 -10.67 7.24
C LEU A 29 -4.99 -10.21 5.95
N PHE A 30 -4.64 -8.93 5.83
CA PHE A 30 -4.07 -8.34 4.61
C PHE A 30 -2.75 -7.62 4.88
N VAL A 31 -1.84 -7.72 3.92
CA VAL A 31 -0.55 -7.02 3.92
C VAL A 31 -0.37 -6.26 2.61
N ILE A 32 0.24 -5.08 2.68
CA ILE A 32 0.56 -4.26 1.51
C ILE A 32 2.07 -4.06 1.40
N ASP A 33 2.63 -4.29 0.22
CA ASP A 33 4.00 -3.96 -0.09
C ASP A 33 4.14 -2.43 -0.17
N ARG A 34 4.88 -1.84 0.77
CA ARG A 34 4.95 -0.37 0.91
C ARG A 34 5.54 0.34 -0.30
N LYS A 35 6.35 -0.32 -1.14
CA LYS A 35 7.01 0.30 -2.30
C LYS A 35 6.21 0.14 -3.59
N SER A 36 5.52 -0.98 -3.75
CA SER A 36 4.79 -1.31 -4.98
C SER A 36 3.27 -1.20 -4.86
N GLY A 37 2.74 -1.07 -3.65
CA GLY A 37 1.30 -1.05 -3.39
C GLY A 37 0.61 -2.40 -3.59
N LYS A 38 1.35 -3.49 -3.76
CA LYS A 38 0.77 -4.83 -3.95
C LYS A 38 0.17 -5.35 -2.66
N ILE A 39 -1.14 -5.60 -2.69
CA ILE A 39 -1.87 -6.20 -1.58
C ILE A 39 -1.83 -7.73 -1.69
N ARG A 40 -1.60 -8.39 -0.57
CA ARG A 40 -1.63 -9.86 -0.43
C ARG A 40 -2.40 -10.23 0.83
N THR A 41 -2.93 -11.44 0.85
CA THR A 41 -3.52 -12.02 2.06
C THR A 41 -2.42 -12.60 2.94
N ALA A 42 -2.46 -12.29 4.23
CA ALA A 42 -1.59 -12.88 5.25
C ALA A 42 -2.31 -13.95 6.09
N GLY A 43 -3.65 -13.93 6.12
CA GLY A 43 -4.49 -14.93 6.77
C GLY A 43 -5.42 -15.68 5.81
N GLU A 44 -6.18 -16.62 6.37
CA GLU A 44 -7.24 -17.33 5.64
C GLU A 44 -8.48 -16.45 5.52
N LEU A 45 -9.01 -16.36 4.31
CA LEU A 45 -10.26 -15.66 4.03
C LEU A 45 -11.34 -16.71 3.76
N ASP A 46 -12.35 -16.74 4.62
CA ASP A 46 -13.51 -17.60 4.43
C ASP A 46 -14.72 -16.78 4.01
N PHE A 47 -15.17 -16.99 2.76
CA PHE A 47 -16.30 -16.29 2.16
C PHE A 47 -17.63 -16.60 2.87
N GLU A 48 -17.75 -17.76 3.50
CA GLU A 48 -18.97 -18.14 4.23
C GLU A 48 -19.14 -17.30 5.50
N ASN A 49 -18.03 -16.89 6.10
CA ASN A 49 -17.99 -16.05 7.29
C ASN A 49 -18.06 -14.56 6.94
N VAL A 50 -17.20 -14.10 6.01
CA VAL A 50 -17.14 -12.68 5.60
C VAL A 50 -17.15 -12.58 4.08
N ARG A 51 -18.19 -11.94 3.55
CA ARG A 51 -18.41 -11.84 2.10
C ARG A 51 -17.59 -10.75 1.42
N SER A 52 -17.20 -9.72 2.16
CA SER A 52 -16.48 -8.55 1.64
C SER A 52 -15.67 -7.87 2.72
N TYR A 53 -14.51 -7.36 2.34
CA TYR A 53 -13.63 -6.56 3.17
C TYR A 53 -13.40 -5.20 2.50
N ASP A 54 -13.61 -4.12 3.24
CA ASP A 54 -13.29 -2.77 2.79
C ASP A 54 -11.86 -2.43 3.23
N LEU A 55 -10.98 -2.18 2.25
CA LEU A 55 -9.58 -1.83 2.48
C LEU A 55 -9.37 -0.36 2.16
N GLU A 56 -8.93 0.41 3.13
CA GLU A 56 -8.56 1.81 2.95
C GLU A 56 -7.03 1.94 2.90
N ILE A 57 -6.51 2.41 1.75
CA ILE A 57 -5.08 2.54 1.50
C ILE A 57 -4.70 4.00 1.46
N GLU A 58 -3.69 4.37 2.24
CA GLU A 58 -3.05 5.67 2.20
C GLU A 58 -1.76 5.59 1.37
N ALA A 59 -1.57 6.58 0.51
CA ALA A 59 -0.35 6.77 -0.26
C ALA A 59 0.32 8.06 0.18
N ARG A 60 1.55 7.97 0.70
CA ARG A 60 2.34 9.12 1.15
C ARG A 60 3.59 9.27 0.28
N ASP A 61 3.69 10.40 -0.40
CA ASP A 61 4.90 10.80 -1.11
C ASP A 61 5.89 11.45 -0.13
N LYS A 62 7.20 11.27 -0.35
CA LYS A 62 8.27 11.92 0.44
C LYS A 62 8.56 13.36 -0.06
N GLY A 63 7.49 14.13 -0.26
CA GLY A 63 7.53 15.52 -0.74
C GLY A 63 7.61 16.55 0.38
#